data_AF-A0A1J3I3L4-F1
#
_entry.id   AF-A0A1J3I3L4-F1
#
_cell.length_a   1.000
_cell.length_b   1.000
_cell.length_c   1.000
_cell.angle_alpha   90.00
_cell.angle_beta   90.00
_cell.angle_gamma   90.00
#
_symmetry.space_group_name_H-M   'P 1'
#
loop_
_entity.id
_entity.type
_entity.pdbx_description
1 polymer ?
#
loop_
_entity_poly.entity_id
_entity_poly.type
_entity_poly.pdbx_seq_one_letter_code
_entity_poly.pdbx_strand_id
1 'polypeptide(L)'
;YMLSICGNDALRELSSPGKSGSFFYLTNDDRYMIKTMKKAETKVLIRMLPAYYNHVRACENTLVTKFFGLHCVKLTGTAQKKVRFVIMGNLFCTGYSIHRRFDLKGSS
;
A
#
# COMPACT_ATOMS: atom_id res chain seq x y z
N TYR A 1 -9.55 -5.20 -8.98
CA TYR A 1 -9.70 -4.29 -7.82
C TYR A 1 -10.79 -4.78 -6.86
N MET A 2 -12.09 -4.61 -7.14
CA MET A 2 -13.14 -4.98 -6.16
C MET A 2 -13.13 -6.46 -5.77
N LEU A 3 -13.03 -7.37 -6.75
CA LEU A 3 -12.95 -8.81 -6.48
C LEU A 3 -11.71 -9.19 -5.66
N SER A 4 -10.55 -8.60 -5.97
CA SER A 4 -9.29 -8.89 -5.26
C SER A 4 -9.30 -8.43 -3.80
N ILE A 5 -10.05 -7.37 -3.47
CA ILE A 5 -9.99 -6.70 -2.15
C ILE A 5 -11.21 -7.04 -1.28
N CYS A 6 -12.37 -7.18 -1.90
CA CYS A 6 -13.65 -7.40 -1.23
C CYS A 6 -14.28 -8.75 -1.61
N GLY A 7 -13.56 -9.61 -2.32
CA GLY A 7 -14.00 -10.98 -2.59
C GLY A 7 -14.06 -11.83 -1.32
N ASN A 8 -14.43 -13.09 -1.49
CA ASN A 8 -14.55 -14.03 -0.36
C ASN A 8 -13.20 -14.52 0.17
N ASP A 9 -12.12 -14.28 -0.56
CA ASP A 9 -10.77 -14.68 -0.16
C ASP A 9 -10.22 -13.75 0.93
N ALA A 10 -9.60 -14.35 1.94
CA ALA A 10 -8.95 -13.58 3.00
C ALA A 10 -7.70 -12.84 2.48
N LEU A 11 -7.45 -11.66 3.06
CA LEU A 11 -6.19 -10.96 2.87
C LEU A 11 -5.07 -11.66 3.64
N ARG A 12 -3.89 -11.79 3.02
CA ARG A 12 -2.71 -12.36 3.68
C ARG A 12 -1.93 -11.28 4.40
N GLU A 13 -1.80 -11.39 5.70
CA GLU A 13 -0.97 -10.47 6.49
C GLU A 13 0.52 -10.74 6.23
N LEU A 14 1.28 -9.67 5.97
CA LEU A 14 2.73 -9.72 5.85
C LEU A 14 3.32 -9.08 7.10
N SER A 15 4.13 -9.86 7.83
CA SER A 15 4.91 -9.33 8.93
C SER A 15 5.88 -8.27 8.38
N SER A 16 5.73 -7.04 8.87
CA SER A 16 6.65 -5.96 8.55
C SER A 16 7.73 -5.91 9.63
N PRO A 17 8.99 -6.30 9.34
CA PRO A 17 10.11 -6.08 10.27
C PRO A 17 10.50 -4.59 10.39
N GLY A 18 9.79 -3.69 9.70
CA GLY A 18 10.12 -2.28 9.61
C GLY A 18 9.82 -1.46 10.87
N LYS A 19 10.66 -0.46 11.12
CA LYS A 19 10.59 0.47 12.27
C LYS A 19 9.28 1.27 12.39
N SER A 20 8.46 1.30 11.33
CA SER A 20 7.23 2.11 11.26
C SER A 20 6.08 1.56 12.12
N GLY A 21 6.09 0.25 12.42
CA GLY A 21 4.97 -0.44 13.07
C GLY A 21 3.71 -0.50 12.20
N SER A 22 3.85 -0.36 10.87
CA SER A 22 2.74 -0.47 9.92
C SER A 22 2.48 -1.94 9.57
N PHE A 23 1.20 -2.31 9.48
CA PHE A 23 0.76 -3.60 8.99
C PHE A 23 0.65 -3.58 7.48
N PHE A 24 1.00 -4.69 6.86
CA PHE A 24 0.86 -4.90 5.44
C PHE A 24 -0.02 -6.11 5.19
N TYR A 25 -0.87 -6.01 4.18
CA TYR A 25 -1.69 -7.11 3.70
C TYR A 25 -1.51 -7.23 2.19
N LEU A 26 -1.69 -8.43 1.68
CA LEU A 26 -1.61 -8.76 0.27
C LEU A 26 -2.91 -9.45 -0.16
N THR A 27 -3.43 -9.08 -1.32
CA THR A 27 -4.59 -9.78 -1.90
C THR A 27 -4.21 -11.21 -2.28
N ASN A 28 -5.21 -12.10 -2.34
CA ASN A 28 -4.97 -13.51 -2.64
C ASN A 28 -4.35 -13.71 -4.05
N ASP A 29 -4.73 -12.86 -5.00
CA ASP A 29 -4.20 -12.83 -6.37
C ASP A 29 -2.85 -12.09 -6.54
N ASP A 30 -2.19 -11.73 -5.43
CA ASP A 30 -0.92 -10.98 -5.40
C ASP A 30 -0.93 -9.60 -6.06
N ARG A 31 -2.07 -9.10 -6.57
CA ARG A 31 -2.10 -7.86 -7.37
C ARG A 31 -1.94 -6.59 -6.55
N TYR A 32 -2.50 -6.56 -5.35
CA TYR A 32 -2.57 -5.34 -4.54
C TYR A 32 -2.01 -5.56 -3.14
N MET A 33 -1.23 -4.59 -2.68
CA MET A 33 -0.82 -4.45 -1.28
C MET A 33 -1.68 -3.40 -0.57
N ILE A 34 -2.00 -3.68 0.69
CA ILE A 34 -2.67 -2.76 1.59
C ILE A 34 -1.69 -2.44 2.71
N LYS A 35 -1.42 -1.16 2.96
CA LYS A 35 -0.51 -0.72 4.03
C LYS A 35 -1.27 0.18 4.99
N THR A 36 -1.18 -0.09 6.29
CA THR A 36 -1.71 0.82 7.31
C THR A 36 -0.84 2.07 7.44
N MET A 37 -1.49 3.21 7.62
CA MET A 37 -0.88 4.53 7.56
C MET A 37 -1.21 5.34 8.81
N LYS A 38 -0.23 6.08 9.33
CA LYS A 38 -0.44 7.10 10.35
C LYS A 38 -1.17 8.30 9.75
N LYS A 39 -1.87 9.06 10.61
CA LYS A 39 -2.59 10.29 10.19
C LYS A 39 -1.67 11.30 9.50
N ALA A 40 -0.41 11.42 9.94
CA ALA A 40 0.56 12.32 9.35
C ALA A 40 0.92 11.90 7.90
N GLU A 41 1.21 10.61 7.68
CA GLU A 41 1.54 10.08 6.35
C GLU A 41 0.37 10.25 5.36
N THR A 42 -0.87 10.06 5.85
CA THR A 42 -2.09 10.32 5.05
C THR A 42 -2.15 11.77 4.58
N LYS A 43 -1.83 12.74 5.45
CA LYS A 43 -1.81 14.16 5.07
C LYS A 43 -0.73 14.45 4.02
N VAL A 44 0.43 13.80 4.13
CA VAL A 44 1.51 13.93 3.14
C VAL A 44 1.04 13.42 1.78
N LEU A 45 0.43 12.22 1.72
CA LEU A 45 -0.09 11.66 0.47
C LEU A 45 -1.11 12.58 -0.20
N ILE A 46 -2.05 13.15 0.57
CA ILE A 46 -3.04 14.09 0.03
C ILE A 46 -2.36 15.35 -0.53
N ARG A 47 -1.38 15.91 0.19
CA ARG A 47 -0.66 17.12 -0.25
C ARG A 47 0.15 16.88 -1.53
N MET A 48 0.76 15.70 -1.69
CA MET A 48 1.54 15.36 -2.88
C MET A 48 0.69 14.91 -4.08
N LEU A 49 -0.62 14.67 -3.90
CA LEU A 49 -1.47 14.05 -4.91
C LEU A 49 -1.46 14.78 -6.28
N PRO A 50 -1.48 16.12 -6.35
CA PRO A 50 -1.41 16.83 -7.64
C PRO A 50 -0.08 16.59 -8.37
N ALA A 51 1.05 16.63 -7.64
CA ALA A 51 2.37 16.38 -8.21
C ALA A 51 2.52 14.91 -8.65
N TYR A 52 2.04 13.98 -7.82
CA TYR A 52 1.97 12.56 -8.14
C TYR A 52 1.20 12.31 -9.44
N TYR A 53 0.00 12.89 -9.57
CA TYR A 53 -0.83 12.73 -10.75
C TYR A 53 -0.13 13.24 -12.02
N ASN A 54 0.45 14.44 -11.97
CA ASN A 54 1.18 15.00 -13.10
C ASN A 54 2.37 14.12 -13.51
N HIS A 55 3.13 13.60 -12.54
CA HIS A 55 4.26 12.71 -12.77
C HIS A 55 3.84 11.39 -13.43
N VAL A 56 2.83 10.71 -12.87
CA VAL A 56 2.34 9.44 -13.42
C VAL A 56 1.78 9.62 -14.84
N ARG A 57 1.13 10.77 -15.12
CA ARG A 57 0.62 11.08 -16.46
C ARG A 57 1.74 11.36 -17.47
N ALA A 58 2.82 12.01 -17.04
CA ALA A 58 3.94 12.36 -17.91
C ALA A 58 4.94 11.20 -18.11
N CYS A 59 4.99 10.25 -17.16
CA CYS A 59 5.96 9.17 -17.15
C CYS A 59 5.26 7.80 -17.12
N GLU A 60 4.92 7.26 -18.29
CA GLU A 60 4.19 5.99 -18.44
C GLU A 60 4.87 4.81 -17.71
N ASN A 61 6.20 4.75 -17.75
CA ASN A 61 7.02 3.70 -17.14
C ASN A 61 7.59 4.08 -15.76
N THR A 62 6.90 4.92 -14.99
CA THR A 62 7.40 5.33 -13.68
C THR A 62 7.55 4.15 -12.71
N LEU A 63 8.66 4.15 -11.96
CA LEU A 63 8.90 3.24 -10.84
C LEU A 63 8.22 3.67 -9.54
N VAL A 64 7.57 4.85 -9.52
CA VAL A 64 6.83 5.32 -8.35
C VAL A 64 5.63 4.41 -8.13
N THR A 65 5.41 4.04 -6.86
CA THR A 65 4.28 3.21 -6.45
C THR A 65 2.95 3.71 -7.01
N LYS A 66 2.20 2.80 -7.63
CA LYS A 66 0.83 3.06 -8.07
C LYS A 66 -0.12 3.02 -6.88
N PHE A 67 -0.73 4.15 -6.53
CA PHE A 67 -1.74 4.25 -5.49
C PHE A 67 -3.14 4.13 -6.11
N PHE A 68 -3.94 3.19 -5.59
CA PHE A 68 -5.29 2.93 -6.10
C PHE A 68 -6.38 3.49 -5.18
N GLY A 69 -6.06 3.76 -3.91
CA GLY A 69 -7.00 4.38 -3.01
C GLY A 69 -6.42 4.64 -1.63
N LEU A 70 -6.88 5.71 -1.00
CA LEU A 70 -6.59 6.05 0.39
C LEU A 70 -7.90 6.03 1.17
N HIS A 71 -7.96 5.17 2.18
CA HIS A 71 -9.20 4.87 2.90
C HIS A 71 -9.05 5.09 4.40
N CYS A 72 -10.16 5.38 5.06
CA CYS A 72 -10.23 5.49 6.51
C CYS A 72 -11.49 4.78 7.01
N VAL A 73 -11.29 3.74 7.82
CA VAL A 73 -12.37 3.04 8.52
C VAL A 73 -12.43 3.55 9.96
N LYS A 74 -13.62 3.95 10.39
CA LYS A 74 -13.90 4.30 11.79
C LYS A 74 -14.52 3.08 12.45
N LEU A 75 -13.79 2.46 13.39
CA LEU A 75 -14.32 1.37 14.19
C LEU A 75 -15.31 1.94 15.21
N THR A 76 -16.52 1.38 15.27
CA THR A 76 -17.57 1.75 16.22
C THR A 76 -17.37 0.97 17.53
N GLY A 77 -17.36 1.66 18.67
CA GLY A 77 -17.12 1.08 19.99
C GLY A 77 -16.67 2.12 21.02
N THR A 78 -16.38 1.69 22.26
CA THR A 78 -15.98 2.56 23.39
C THR A 78 -14.69 3.33 23.13
N ALA A 79 -13.78 2.78 22.33
CA ALA A 79 -12.61 3.48 21.81
C ALA A 79 -12.81 3.78 20.32
N GLN A 80 -13.13 5.03 19.96
CA GLN A 80 -13.24 5.46 18.56
C GLN A 80 -11.87 5.42 17.86
N LYS A 81 -11.48 4.26 17.35
CA LYS A 81 -10.21 4.07 16.63
C LYS A 81 -10.43 4.24 15.13
N LYS A 82 -9.65 5.15 14.52
CA LYS A 82 -9.61 5.35 13.07
C LYS A 82 -8.43 4.58 12.48
N VAL A 83 -8.70 3.60 11.62
CA VAL A 83 -7.68 2.90 10.84
C VAL A 83 -7.60 3.54 9.47
N ARG A 84 -6.41 3.96 9.06
CA ARG A 84 -6.15 4.51 7.73
C ARG A 84 -5.25 3.56 6.98
N PHE A 85 -5.50 3.37 5.70
CA PHE A 85 -4.69 2.51 4.87
C PHE A 85 -4.71 2.98 3.42
N VAL A 86 -3.63 2.65 2.73
CA VAL A 86 -3.51 2.87 1.29
C VAL A 86 -3.53 1.52 0.59
N ILE A 87 -4.19 1.46 -0.56
CA ILE A 87 -4.14 0.34 -1.49
C ILE A 87 -3.17 0.73 -2.61
N MET A 88 -2.19 -0.11 -2.85
CA MET A 88 -1.11 0.12 -3.80
C MET A 88 -0.81 -1.14 -4.62
N GLY A 89 -0.17 -0.97 -5.77
CA GLY A 89 0.26 -2.11 -6.60
C GLY A 89 1.35 -2.92 -5.91
N ASN A 90 1.29 -4.24 -6.01
CA ASN A 90 2.38 -5.11 -5.58
C ASN A 90 3.44 -5.18 -6.68
N LEU A 91 4.67 -4.73 -6.37
CA LEU A 91 5.81 -4.81 -7.29
C LEU A 91 6.19 -6.26 -7.63
N PHE A 92 5.92 -7.19 -6.71
CA PHE A 92 6.27 -8.59 -6.82
C PHE A 92 5.14 -9.46 -7.40
N CYS A 93 4.13 -8.84 -8.03
CA CYS A 93 3.07 -9.56 -8.73
C CYS A 93 3.63 -10.15 -10.04
N THR A 94 4.19 -11.36 -9.98
CA THR A 94 4.81 -12.04 -11.11
C THR A 94 4.57 -13.55 -11.03
N GLY A 95 4.49 -14.21 -12.19
CA GLY A 95 4.43 -15.67 -12.29
C GLY A 95 5.80 -16.35 -12.11
N TYR A 96 6.87 -15.58 -11.98
CA TYR A 96 8.24 -16.08 -11.82
C TYR A 96 8.67 -16.14 -10.34
N SER A 97 9.50 -17.12 -9.99
CA SER A 97 10.08 -17.24 -8.65
C SER A 97 11.06 -16.09 -8.36
N ILE A 98 10.85 -15.42 -7.23
CA ILE A 98 11.75 -14.38 -6.73
C ILE A 98 12.69 -15.01 -5.70
N HIS A 99 13.92 -15.30 -6.13
CA HIS A 99 14.93 -15.95 -5.29
C HIS A 99 15.54 -15.03 -4.23
N ARG A 100 15.62 -13.72 -4.51
CA ARG A 100 16.26 -12.72 -3.64
C ARG A 100 15.51 -11.39 -3.70
N ARG A 101 15.46 -10.67 -2.58
CA ARG A 101 14.87 -9.33 -2.45
C ARG A 101 15.89 -8.39 -1.83
N PHE A 102 15.94 -7.16 -2.32
CA PHE A 102 16.86 -6.13 -1.85
C PHE A 102 16.09 -4.85 -1.53
N ASP A 103 16.47 -4.16 -0.46
CA ASP A 103 16.01 -2.81 -0.14
C ASP A 103 17.21 -1.86 -0.18
N LEU A 104 17.39 -1.17 -1.30
CA LEU A 104 18.56 -0.32 -1.56
C LEU A 104 18.25 1.14 -1.22
N LYS A 105 19.01 1.72 -0.28
CA LYS A 105 18.80 3.10 0.21
C LYS A 105 19.93 4.07 -0.13
N GLY A 106 21.07 3.58 -0.64
CA GLY A 106 22.20 4.42 -1.08
C GLY A 106 22.94 5.19 0.02
N SER A 107 22.65 4.92 1.30
CA SER A 107 23.38 5.49 2.45
C SER A 107 24.63 4.66 2.78
N SER A 108 25.72 5.33 3.17
CA SER A 108 26.91 4.72 3.81
C SER A 108 26.79 4.72 5.33
#